data_AF-A0A226EXP1-F1
#
_entry.id   AF-A0A226EXP1-F1
#
_cell.length_a   1.000
_cell.length_b   1.000
_cell.length_c   1.000
_cell.angle_alpha   90.00
_cell.angle_beta   90.00
_cell.angle_gamma   90.00
#
_symmetry.space_group_name_H-M   'P 1'
#
loop_
_entity.id
_entity.type
_entity.pdbx_description
1 polymer ?
#
loop_
_entity_poly.entity_id
_entity_poly.type
_entity_poly.pdbx_seq_one_letter_code
_entity_poly.pdbx_strand_id
1 'polypeptide(L)'
;MSVPVILLLQPVVIPAILNPIKNLLKFAQEIDNNISSGTLPNYYVEEKVMKLQLWLSNYPIPVLSLVAILLQVDPLSTMIPPSCSSAWSIIFFMIRATVIIIVVNQILQAVNALFIMGLIVVYSVNEAINLLRNVNSRGKNTFDQIRGIQLFRELWIWIDFTNLNFCNLVVPLLIGFGVLFVTFGLYGTIRMVHYAEFLVYLFVPITTWMSLLFVGILLPIGAGVFENSKIYLNQTGRNMGGVAWQKRVLRSLRPLGIQIGQFGLVSNSTTKTIITAIAENTATLLIMF
;
A
#
# COMPACT_ATOMS: atom_id res chain seq x y z
N MET A 1 -0.92 23.51 -10.61
CA MET A 1 -0.69 22.66 -9.42
C MET A 1 -0.09 21.31 -9.82
N SER A 2 1.14 21.29 -10.36
CA SER A 2 1.81 20.07 -10.88
C SER A 2 3.07 19.68 -10.10
N VAL A 3 3.35 20.36 -8.98
CA VAL A 3 4.54 20.16 -8.13
C VAL A 3 4.49 18.93 -7.18
N PRO A 4 3.34 18.36 -6.75
CA PRO A 4 3.37 17.36 -5.67
C PRO A 4 3.88 15.97 -6.09
N VAL A 5 3.83 15.61 -7.39
CA VAL A 5 4.27 14.28 -7.84
C VAL A 5 5.80 14.17 -7.93
N ILE A 6 6.49 15.26 -8.28
CA ILE A 6 7.97 15.27 -8.38
C ILE A 6 8.61 15.19 -6.99
N LEU A 7 7.94 15.67 -5.94
CA LEU A 7 8.43 15.60 -4.56
C LEU A 7 8.38 14.19 -3.96
N LEU A 8 7.48 13.33 -4.46
CA LEU A 8 7.24 11.98 -3.95
C LEU A 8 8.43 11.02 -4.18
N LEU A 9 9.27 11.32 -5.18
CA LEU A 9 10.42 10.51 -5.54
C LEU A 9 11.73 11.07 -5.01
N GLN A 10 11.69 12.06 -4.11
CA GLN A 10 12.94 12.52 -3.50
C GLN A 10 13.53 11.37 -2.66
N PRO A 11 14.73 10.88 -3.03
CA PRO A 11 15.37 9.77 -2.33
C PRO A 11 15.69 10.11 -0.86
N VAL A 12 15.55 11.38 -0.46
CA VAL A 12 15.75 11.87 0.89
C VAL A 12 14.61 11.48 1.84
N VAL A 13 13.38 11.34 1.34
CA VAL A 13 12.20 11.05 2.18
C VAL A 13 12.22 9.62 2.69
N ILE A 14 12.71 8.67 1.88
CA ILE A 14 12.69 7.24 2.22
C ILE A 14 13.56 6.93 3.45
N PRO A 15 14.85 7.34 3.52
CA PRO A 15 15.66 7.18 4.72
C PRO A 15 15.06 7.90 5.94
N ALA A 16 14.44 9.06 5.74
CA ALA A 16 13.79 9.80 6.83
C ALA A 16 12.59 9.04 7.42
N ILE A 17 11.87 8.25 6.62
CA ILE A 17 10.78 7.38 7.10
C ILE A 17 11.33 6.11 7.74
N LEU A 18 12.34 5.47 7.12
CA LEU A 18 12.84 4.16 7.54
C LEU A 18 13.79 4.21 8.74
N ASN A 19 14.63 5.23 8.87
CA ASN A 19 15.61 5.31 9.96
C ASN A 19 14.95 5.36 11.36
N PRO A 20 13.86 6.13 11.58
CA PRO A 20 13.16 6.14 12.86
C PRO A 20 12.54 4.78 13.23
N ILE A 21 12.12 3.97 12.26
CA ILE A 21 11.53 2.64 12.52
C ILE A 21 12.52 1.78 13.31
N LYS A 22 13.80 1.78 12.91
CA LYS A 22 14.85 1.02 13.60
C LYS A 22 15.02 1.46 15.05
N ASN A 23 14.92 2.76 15.31
CA ASN A 23 15.05 3.31 16.66
C ASN A 23 13.81 3.01 17.51
N LEU A 24 12.60 3.15 16.93
CA LEU A 24 11.35 2.81 17.59
C LEU A 24 11.29 1.32 17.95
N LEU A 25 11.73 0.45 17.04
CA LEU A 25 11.75 -0.99 17.25
C LEU A 25 12.77 -1.39 18.32
N LYS A 26 13.96 -0.77 18.32
CA LYS A 26 14.93 -0.93 19.42
C LYS A 26 14.36 -0.49 20.76
N PHE A 27 13.70 0.67 20.81
CA PHE A 27 13.08 1.18 22.03
C PHE A 27 11.96 0.26 22.52
N ALA A 28 11.16 -0.29 21.60
CA ALA A 28 10.14 -1.29 21.92
C ALA A 28 10.77 -2.58 22.46
N GLN A 29 11.87 -3.05 21.86
CA GLN A 29 12.64 -4.20 22.34
C GLN A 29 13.29 -3.96 23.70
N GLU A 30 13.76 -2.75 24.00
CA GLU A 30 14.32 -2.43 25.32
C GLU A 30 13.25 -2.51 26.43
N ILE A 31 12.00 -2.14 26.12
CA ILE A 31 10.87 -2.34 27.02
C ILE A 31 10.54 -3.83 27.15
N ASP A 32 10.69 -4.60 26.06
CA ASP A 32 10.40 -6.03 26.01
C ASP A 32 11.56 -6.93 26.50
N ASN A 33 12.81 -6.47 26.62
CA ASN A 33 13.93 -7.30 27.09
C ASN A 33 13.76 -7.79 28.55
N ASN A 34 12.85 -7.19 29.31
CA ASN A 34 12.39 -7.72 30.60
C ASN A 34 11.39 -8.89 30.46
N ILE A 35 11.03 -9.25 29.24
CA ILE A 35 9.94 -10.14 28.87
C ILE A 35 10.51 -11.16 27.89
N SER A 36 10.82 -12.34 28.41
CA SER A 36 11.43 -13.45 27.69
C SER A 36 10.74 -13.74 26.34
N SER A 37 11.48 -13.56 25.25
CA SER A 37 11.29 -14.17 23.92
C SER A 37 9.82 -14.37 23.50
N GLY A 38 9.06 -13.28 23.39
CA GLY A 38 7.79 -13.32 22.67
C GLY A 38 8.00 -13.92 21.29
N THR A 39 7.09 -14.81 20.86
CA THR A 39 7.09 -15.35 19.51
C THR A 39 6.99 -14.19 18.53
N LEU A 40 8.06 -13.99 17.74
CA LEU A 40 8.08 -13.00 16.67
C LEU A 40 6.85 -13.23 15.76
N PRO A 41 6.13 -12.17 15.37
CA PRO A 41 5.04 -12.29 14.41
C PRO A 41 5.54 -13.00 13.16
N ASN A 42 4.77 -13.99 12.72
CA ASN A 42 5.12 -14.79 11.56
C ASN A 42 4.81 -13.99 10.28
N TYR A 43 5.82 -13.37 9.68
CA TYR A 43 5.72 -12.57 8.45
C TYR A 43 5.73 -13.41 7.15
N TYR A 44 5.46 -14.71 7.24
CA TYR A 44 5.59 -15.62 6.10
C TYR A 44 4.66 -15.27 4.94
N VAL A 45 3.40 -14.93 5.22
CA VAL A 45 2.41 -14.64 4.17
C VAL A 45 2.79 -13.36 3.44
N GLU A 46 3.25 -12.38 4.19
CA GLU A 46 3.64 -11.04 3.77
C GLU A 46 4.89 -11.08 2.88
N GLU A 47 5.90 -11.84 3.30
CA GLU A 47 7.10 -12.06 2.52
C GLU A 47 6.77 -12.75 1.19
N LYS A 48 5.87 -13.74 1.21
CA LYS A 48 5.39 -14.42 -0.01
C LYS A 48 4.67 -13.45 -0.93
N VAL A 49 3.82 -12.58 -0.41
CA VAL A 49 3.12 -11.53 -1.18
C VAL A 49 4.12 -10.57 -1.83
N MET A 50 5.11 -10.08 -1.07
CA MET A 50 6.15 -9.19 -1.62
C MET A 50 6.96 -9.86 -2.73
N LYS A 51 7.39 -11.12 -2.52
CA LYS A 51 8.11 -11.91 -3.53
C LYS A 51 7.28 -12.16 -4.78
N LEU A 52 6.00 -12.47 -4.60
CA LEU A 52 5.06 -12.72 -5.67
C LEU A 52 4.81 -11.48 -6.53
N GLN A 53 4.64 -10.32 -5.89
CA GLN A 53 4.49 -9.05 -6.60
C GLN A 53 5.76 -8.67 -7.39
N LEU A 54 6.94 -8.82 -6.79
CA LEU A 54 8.21 -8.59 -7.48
C LEU A 54 8.38 -9.55 -8.67
N TRP A 55 8.00 -10.81 -8.50
CA TRP A 55 8.04 -11.80 -9.58
C TRP A 55 7.08 -11.43 -10.72
N LEU A 56 5.82 -11.06 -10.42
CA LEU A 56 4.88 -10.59 -11.46
C LEU A 56 5.40 -9.36 -12.19
N SER A 57 6.02 -8.43 -11.47
CA SER A 57 6.54 -7.21 -12.06
C SER A 57 7.70 -7.46 -13.02
N ASN A 58 8.59 -8.40 -12.69
CA ASN A 58 9.83 -8.59 -13.44
C ASN A 58 9.68 -9.50 -14.66
N TYR A 59 8.72 -10.42 -14.66
CA TYR A 59 8.63 -11.47 -15.68
C TYR A 59 7.42 -11.34 -16.61
N PRO A 60 6.17 -11.57 -16.18
CA PRO A 60 5.04 -11.62 -17.11
C PRO A 60 4.78 -10.27 -17.76
N ILE A 61 4.91 -9.14 -17.06
CA ILE A 61 4.48 -7.85 -17.60
C ILE A 61 5.36 -7.36 -18.78
N PRO A 62 6.70 -7.45 -18.74
CA PRO A 62 7.53 -7.11 -19.90
C PRO A 62 7.32 -8.05 -21.10
N VAL A 63 7.04 -9.33 -20.84
CA VAL A 63 6.71 -10.28 -21.93
C VAL A 63 5.37 -9.91 -22.56
N LEU A 64 4.38 -9.55 -21.74
CA LEU A 64 3.07 -9.13 -22.23
C LEU A 64 3.11 -7.82 -23.00
N SER A 65 3.97 -6.88 -22.60
CA SER A 65 4.14 -5.64 -23.37
C SER A 65 4.73 -5.92 -24.76
N LEU A 66 5.74 -6.78 -24.87
CA LEU A 66 6.27 -7.24 -26.16
C LEU A 66 5.20 -7.88 -27.04
N VAL A 67 4.38 -8.73 -26.45
CA VAL A 67 3.29 -9.39 -27.15
C VAL A 67 2.23 -8.39 -27.62
N ALA A 68 1.89 -7.38 -26.80
CA ALA A 68 1.00 -6.30 -27.20
C ALA A 68 1.55 -5.47 -28.38
N ILE A 69 2.87 -5.29 -28.45
CA ILE A 69 3.53 -4.59 -29.56
C ILE A 69 3.51 -5.43 -30.84
N LEU A 70 3.73 -6.74 -30.74
CA LEU A 70 3.64 -7.66 -31.87
C LEU A 70 2.25 -7.65 -32.51
N LEU A 71 1.21 -7.53 -31.69
CA LEU A 71 -0.16 -7.38 -32.15
C LEU A 71 -0.57 -5.95 -32.52
N GLN A 72 0.33 -4.98 -32.39
CA GLN A 72 0.07 -3.56 -32.69
C GLN A 72 -1.02 -2.90 -31.82
N VAL A 73 -1.33 -3.49 -30.66
CA VAL A 73 -2.35 -3.00 -29.71
C VAL A 73 -1.88 -1.76 -28.93
N ASP A 74 -0.56 -1.52 -28.85
CA ASP A 74 -0.04 -0.37 -28.10
C ASP A 74 -0.25 0.96 -28.87
N PRO A 75 -0.37 2.10 -28.15
CA PRO A 75 -0.78 3.37 -28.75
C PRO A 75 0.25 3.97 -29.73
N LEU A 76 1.47 3.45 -29.79
CA LEU A 76 2.49 3.94 -30.71
C LEU A 76 2.30 3.40 -32.15
N SER A 77 1.39 2.43 -32.38
CA SER A 77 1.12 1.90 -33.75
C SER A 77 0.57 2.98 -34.66
N THR A 78 -0.30 3.84 -34.11
CA THR A 78 -0.93 4.90 -34.90
C THR A 78 0.05 6.02 -35.24
N MET A 79 1.08 6.22 -34.41
CA MET A 79 2.08 7.27 -34.62
C MET A 79 3.21 6.83 -35.56
N ILE A 80 3.54 5.54 -35.56
CA ILE A 80 4.61 4.97 -36.38
C ILE A 80 4.00 3.86 -37.26
N PRO A 81 3.32 4.24 -38.35
CA PRO A 81 2.74 3.25 -39.25
C PRO A 81 3.86 2.38 -39.85
N PRO A 82 3.63 1.07 -40.04
CA PRO A 82 4.60 0.18 -40.65
C PRO A 82 4.92 0.67 -42.06
N SER A 83 6.12 1.24 -42.25
CA SER A 83 6.58 1.76 -43.54
C SER A 83 6.90 0.60 -44.48
N CYS A 84 6.61 0.73 -45.78
CA CYS A 84 6.70 -0.35 -46.78
C CYS A 84 8.09 -1.00 -46.99
N SER A 85 9.18 -0.42 -46.48
CA SER A 85 10.51 -1.04 -46.58
C SER A 85 10.79 -1.98 -45.40
N SER A 86 11.08 -3.25 -45.69
CA SER A 86 11.25 -4.33 -44.70
C SER A 86 12.28 -4.03 -43.60
N ALA A 87 13.41 -3.38 -43.93
CA ALA A 87 14.47 -3.09 -42.96
C ALA A 87 14.06 -2.01 -41.93
N TRP A 88 13.42 -0.93 -42.37
CA TRP A 88 12.99 0.15 -41.48
C TRP A 88 11.87 -0.28 -40.53
N SER A 89 10.98 -1.17 -40.98
CA SER A 89 9.91 -1.73 -40.12
C SER A 89 10.47 -2.45 -38.90
N ILE A 90 11.57 -3.20 -39.05
CA ILE A 90 12.22 -3.91 -37.94
C ILE A 90 12.85 -2.91 -36.97
N ILE A 91 13.53 -1.87 -37.48
CA ILE A 91 14.15 -0.84 -36.64
C ILE A 91 13.08 -0.10 -35.82
N PHE A 92 11.97 0.32 -36.45
CA PHE A 92 10.88 0.99 -35.74
C PHE A 92 10.22 0.09 -34.69
N PHE A 93 10.02 -1.20 -34.99
CA PHE A 93 9.52 -2.17 -34.02
C PHE A 93 10.46 -2.27 -32.80
N MET A 94 11.77 -2.38 -33.02
CA MET A 94 12.76 -2.45 -31.93
C MET A 94 12.77 -1.18 -31.08
N ILE A 95 12.70 0.00 -31.70
CA ILE A 95 12.63 1.28 -30.97
C ILE A 95 11.35 1.34 -30.13
N ARG A 96 10.19 1.05 -30.73
CA ARG A 96 8.87 1.03 -30.07
C ARG A 96 8.87 0.07 -28.88
N ALA A 97 9.38 -1.15 -29.08
CA ALA A 97 9.49 -2.15 -28.03
C ALA A 97 10.40 -1.69 -26.89
N THR A 98 11.56 -1.15 -27.22
CA THR A 98 12.52 -0.66 -26.22
C THR A 98 11.91 0.46 -25.38
N VAL A 99 11.25 1.44 -26.00
CA VAL A 99 10.62 2.57 -25.30
C VAL A 99 9.51 2.08 -24.37
N ILE A 100 8.60 1.22 -24.84
CA ILE A 100 7.50 0.70 -24.02
C ILE A 100 8.01 -0.14 -22.87
N ILE A 101 8.99 -1.04 -23.10
CA ILE A 101 9.57 -1.86 -22.03
C ILE A 101 10.21 -0.96 -20.96
N ILE A 102 10.98 0.07 -21.36
CA ILE A 102 11.58 1.01 -20.40
C ILE A 102 10.49 1.69 -19.58
N VAL A 103 9.47 2.25 -20.23
CA VAL A 103 8.38 2.96 -19.53
C VAL A 103 7.63 2.03 -18.56
N VAL A 104 7.25 0.84 -19.02
CA VAL A 104 6.54 -0.16 -18.22
C VAL A 104 7.40 -0.58 -17.03
N ASN A 105 8.69 -0.87 -17.23
CA ASN A 105 9.59 -1.24 -16.14
C ASN A 105 9.73 -0.12 -15.10
N GLN A 106 9.85 1.13 -15.52
CA GLN A 106 9.93 2.28 -14.60
C GLN A 106 8.64 2.44 -13.78
N ILE A 107 7.47 2.32 -14.42
CA ILE A 107 6.17 2.38 -13.74
C ILE A 107 6.06 1.25 -12.71
N LEU A 108 6.38 0.02 -13.11
CA LEU A 108 6.28 -1.13 -12.22
C LEU A 108 7.26 -1.07 -11.06
N GLN A 109 8.49 -0.61 -11.29
CA GLN A 109 9.48 -0.39 -10.24
C GLN A 109 8.96 0.64 -9.22
N ALA A 110 8.37 1.75 -9.69
CA ALA A 110 7.76 2.75 -8.81
C ALA A 110 6.59 2.17 -8.01
N VAL A 111 5.67 1.44 -8.66
CA VAL A 111 4.52 0.81 -8.02
C VAL A 111 4.95 -0.20 -6.94
N ASN A 112 5.96 -1.03 -7.22
CA ASN A 112 6.50 -1.97 -6.24
C ASN A 112 7.20 -1.27 -5.08
N ALA A 113 7.97 -0.22 -5.35
CA ALA A 113 8.64 0.55 -4.30
C ALA A 113 7.60 1.18 -3.35
N LEU A 114 6.54 1.76 -3.89
CA LEU A 114 5.44 2.32 -3.10
C LEU A 114 4.70 1.24 -2.30
N PHE A 115 4.46 0.07 -2.89
CA PHE A 115 3.84 -1.06 -2.19
C PHE A 115 4.68 -1.55 -1.00
N ILE A 116 5.95 -1.84 -1.25
CA ILE A 116 6.88 -2.37 -0.26
C ILE A 116 7.05 -1.35 0.87
N MET A 117 7.22 -0.06 0.54
CA MET A 117 7.31 0.98 1.55
C MET A 117 6.03 1.08 2.38
N GLY A 118 4.86 1.06 1.72
CA GLY A 118 3.57 1.06 2.40
C GLY A 118 3.45 -0.09 3.38
N LEU A 119 3.75 -1.32 2.95
CA LEU A 119 3.75 -2.49 3.81
C LEU A 119 4.71 -2.35 4.99
N ILE A 120 5.97 -1.96 4.76
CA ILE A 120 6.96 -1.76 5.84
C ILE A 120 6.42 -0.79 6.90
N VAL A 121 5.86 0.35 6.47
CA VAL A 121 5.28 1.34 7.37
C VAL A 121 4.12 0.72 8.16
N VAL A 122 3.14 0.12 7.49
CA VAL A 122 1.95 -0.43 8.16
C VAL A 122 2.34 -1.52 9.16
N TYR A 123 3.21 -2.45 8.77
CA TYR A 123 3.66 -3.53 9.65
C TYR A 123 4.43 -3.01 10.84
N SER A 124 5.33 -2.05 10.64
CA SER A 124 6.11 -1.45 11.73
C SER A 124 5.21 -0.79 12.77
N VAL A 125 4.17 -0.07 12.33
CA VAL A 125 3.17 0.50 13.25
C VAL A 125 2.39 -0.61 13.96
N ASN A 126 1.94 -1.63 13.23
CA ASN A 126 1.14 -2.72 13.78
C ASN A 126 1.93 -3.52 14.83
N GLU A 127 3.20 -3.82 14.55
CA GLU A 127 4.12 -4.48 15.48
C GLU A 127 4.34 -3.62 16.74
N ALA A 128 4.64 -2.34 16.58
CA ALA A 128 4.82 -1.42 17.71
C ALA A 128 3.56 -1.34 18.59
N ILE A 129 2.36 -1.27 17.99
CA ILE A 129 1.10 -1.27 18.74
C ILE A 129 0.87 -2.61 19.44
N ASN A 130 1.18 -3.74 18.79
CA ASN A 130 1.04 -5.06 19.40
C ASN A 130 1.98 -5.23 20.60
N LEU A 131 3.23 -4.76 20.49
CA LEU A 131 4.18 -4.72 21.60
C LEU A 131 3.63 -3.85 22.75
N LEU A 132 3.14 -2.65 22.44
CA LEU A 132 2.51 -1.77 23.43
C LEU A 132 1.33 -2.42 24.14
N ARG A 133 0.49 -3.14 23.39
CA ARG A 133 -0.66 -3.87 23.94
C ARG A 133 -0.19 -5.00 24.87
N ASN A 134 0.84 -5.74 24.48
CA ASN A 134 1.42 -6.78 25.32
C ASN A 134 1.98 -6.20 26.63
N VAL A 135 2.72 -5.10 26.56
CA VAL A 135 3.24 -4.38 27.73
C VAL A 135 2.10 -3.91 28.64
N ASN A 136 1.06 -3.29 28.08
CA ASN A 136 -0.07 -2.78 28.86
C ASN A 136 -0.93 -3.89 29.49
N SER A 137 -1.06 -5.04 28.85
CA SER A 137 -1.82 -6.17 29.42
C SER A 137 -1.12 -6.84 30.60
N ARG A 138 0.21 -6.74 30.68
CA ARG A 138 1.04 -7.35 31.73
C ARG A 138 1.43 -6.36 32.83
N GLY A 139 1.63 -5.10 32.47
CA GLY A 139 2.14 -4.06 33.34
C GLY A 139 1.16 -3.62 34.42
N LYS A 140 1.34 -4.13 35.64
CA LYS A 140 0.78 -3.53 36.87
C LYS A 140 1.60 -2.31 37.34
N ASN A 141 2.85 -2.20 36.88
CA ASN A 141 3.75 -1.13 37.27
C ASN A 141 3.42 0.16 36.52
N THR A 142 3.29 1.26 37.27
CA THR A 142 3.04 2.60 36.72
C THR A 142 4.16 3.08 35.81
N PHE A 143 5.40 2.63 36.05
CA PHE A 143 6.56 3.02 35.26
C PHE A 143 6.52 2.47 33.82
N ASP A 144 6.16 1.19 33.66
CA ASP A 144 6.03 0.57 32.33
C ASP A 144 4.88 1.19 31.53
N GLN A 145 3.80 1.57 32.21
CA GLN A 145 2.70 2.30 31.60
C GLN A 145 3.16 3.68 31.09
N ILE A 146 3.95 4.42 31.89
CA ILE A 146 4.49 5.72 31.47
C ILE A 146 5.40 5.57 30.25
N ARG A 147 6.29 4.56 30.24
CA ARG A 147 7.13 4.26 29.07
C ARG A 147 6.31 3.88 27.84
N GLY A 148 5.26 3.07 28.01
CA GLY A 148 4.34 2.73 26.93
C GLY A 148 3.64 3.95 26.32
N ILE A 149 3.19 4.89 27.16
CA ILE A 149 2.59 6.16 26.70
C ILE A 149 3.62 7.01 25.93
N GLN A 150 4.87 7.06 26.40
CA GLN A 150 5.95 7.76 25.72
C GLN A 150 6.23 7.17 24.34
N LEU A 151 6.38 5.84 24.25
CA LEU A 151 6.56 5.14 22.97
C LEU A 151 5.39 5.38 22.03
N PHE A 152 4.15 5.31 22.53
CA PHE A 152 2.97 5.61 21.72
C PHE A 152 2.99 7.05 21.17
N ARG A 153 3.46 8.02 21.95
CA ARG A 153 3.58 9.42 21.52
C ARG A 153 4.67 9.58 20.45
N GLU A 154 5.81 8.91 20.59
CA GLU A 154 6.85 8.92 19.55
C GLU A 154 6.36 8.28 18.25
N LEU A 155 5.67 7.14 18.37
CA LEU A 155 5.01 6.48 17.24
C LEU A 155 3.96 7.39 16.58
N TRP A 156 3.23 8.18 17.39
CA TRP A 156 2.27 9.17 16.91
C TRP A 156 2.93 10.29 16.10
N ILE A 157 4.03 10.85 16.58
CA ILE A 157 4.78 11.88 15.85
C ILE A 157 5.32 11.32 14.53
N TRP A 158 5.85 10.10 14.56
CA TRP A 158 6.38 9.45 13.36
C TRP A 158 5.29 9.13 12.33
N ILE A 159 4.12 8.62 12.75
CA ILE A 159 3.02 8.36 11.80
C ILE A 159 2.43 9.65 11.24
N ASP A 160 2.38 10.74 12.02
CA ASP A 160 1.92 12.04 11.55
C ASP A 160 2.87 12.59 10.47
N PHE A 161 4.18 12.53 10.73
CA PHE A 161 5.20 12.87 9.73
C PHE A 161 5.08 11.99 8.46
N THR A 162 4.88 10.69 8.63
CA THR A 162 4.73 9.75 7.50
C THR A 162 3.44 10.01 6.73
N ASN A 163 2.34 10.35 7.42
CA ASN A 163 1.09 10.70 6.78
C ASN A 163 1.22 11.98 5.94
N LEU A 164 1.87 13.01 6.49
CA LEU A 164 2.07 14.28 5.79
C LEU A 164 2.96 14.14 4.55
N ASN A 165 4.07 13.39 4.64
CA ASN A 165 5.06 13.32 3.56
C ASN A 165 4.82 12.17 2.57
N PHE A 166 4.14 11.11 2.98
CA PHE A 166 3.96 9.90 2.18
C PHE A 166 2.49 9.53 2.02
N CYS A 167 1.77 9.20 3.10
CA CYS A 167 0.44 8.57 2.97
C CYS A 167 -0.59 9.48 2.28
N ASN A 168 -0.62 10.77 2.60
CA ASN A 168 -1.59 11.71 2.04
C ASN A 168 -1.49 11.87 0.51
N LEU A 169 -0.34 11.56 -0.07
CA LEU A 169 -0.14 11.62 -1.52
C LEU A 169 -0.25 10.23 -2.15
N VAL A 170 0.39 9.23 -1.55
CA VAL A 170 0.50 7.88 -2.13
C VAL A 170 -0.79 7.10 -1.99
N VAL A 171 -1.41 7.11 -0.81
CA VAL A 171 -2.57 6.26 -0.54
C VAL A 171 -3.76 6.61 -1.44
N PRO A 172 -4.14 7.89 -1.63
CA PRO A 172 -5.20 8.24 -2.59
C PRO A 172 -4.86 7.83 -4.02
N LEU A 173 -3.60 8.00 -4.45
CA LEU A 173 -3.16 7.62 -5.79
C LEU A 173 -3.24 6.10 -5.98
N LEU A 174 -2.84 5.34 -4.96
CA LEU A 174 -2.85 3.87 -4.97
C LEU A 174 -4.28 3.31 -4.97
N ILE A 175 -5.16 3.87 -4.14
CA ILE A 175 -6.58 3.50 -4.09
C ILE A 175 -7.24 3.86 -5.42
N GLY A 176 -7.05 5.10 -5.90
CA GLY A 176 -7.63 5.56 -7.16
C GLY A 176 -7.17 4.71 -8.33
N PHE A 177 -5.86 4.50 -8.46
CA PHE A 177 -5.29 3.63 -9.49
C PHE A 177 -5.83 2.20 -9.35
N GLY A 178 -5.89 1.67 -8.13
CA GLY A 178 -6.35 0.31 -7.89
C GLY A 178 -7.82 0.10 -8.30
N VAL A 179 -8.71 0.97 -7.83
CA VAL A 179 -10.14 0.95 -8.15
C VAL A 179 -10.37 1.13 -9.64
N LEU A 180 -9.66 2.07 -10.28
CA LEU A 180 -9.76 2.29 -11.73
C LEU A 180 -9.30 1.06 -12.50
N PHE A 181 -8.17 0.44 -12.14
CA PHE A 181 -7.68 -0.76 -12.82
C PHE A 181 -8.62 -1.95 -12.67
N VAL A 182 -9.20 -2.16 -11.48
CA VAL A 182 -10.18 -3.23 -11.27
C VAL A 182 -11.43 -2.98 -12.11
N THR A 183 -11.94 -1.74 -12.09
CA THR A 183 -13.16 -1.39 -12.82
C THR A 183 -12.94 -1.48 -14.33
N PHE A 184 -11.90 -0.83 -14.86
CA PHE A 184 -11.57 -0.88 -16.29
C PHE A 184 -11.14 -2.27 -16.74
N GLY A 185 -10.47 -3.03 -15.88
CA GLY A 185 -10.12 -4.40 -16.17
C GLY A 185 -11.38 -5.24 -16.37
N LEU A 186 -12.18 -5.41 -15.32
CA LEU A 186 -13.39 -6.22 -15.38
C LEU A 186 -14.35 -5.75 -16.49
N TYR A 187 -14.58 -4.45 -16.60
CA TYR A 187 -15.44 -3.88 -17.64
C TYR A 187 -14.88 -4.03 -19.04
N GLY A 188 -13.60 -3.70 -19.23
CA GLY A 188 -12.91 -3.75 -20.51
C GLY A 188 -12.87 -5.16 -21.06
N THR A 189 -12.69 -6.16 -20.19
CA THR A 189 -12.83 -7.57 -20.56
C THR A 189 -14.24 -7.82 -21.09
N ILE A 190 -15.30 -7.62 -20.30
CA ILE A 190 -16.68 -7.93 -20.72
C ILE A 190 -17.05 -7.27 -22.05
N ARG A 191 -16.74 -5.98 -22.23
CA ARG A 191 -17.13 -5.24 -23.44
C ARG A 191 -16.36 -5.71 -24.67
N MET A 192 -15.13 -6.19 -24.51
CA MET A 192 -14.28 -6.57 -25.64
C MET A 192 -14.32 -8.07 -25.97
N VAL A 193 -15.26 -8.86 -25.44
CA VAL A 193 -15.41 -10.32 -25.76
C VAL A 193 -15.39 -10.64 -27.24
N HIS A 194 -15.94 -9.75 -28.06
CA HIS A 194 -16.02 -9.98 -29.51
C HIS A 194 -15.07 -9.12 -30.33
N TYR A 195 -14.34 -8.20 -29.70
CA TYR A 195 -13.53 -7.19 -30.38
C TYR A 195 -12.05 -7.21 -30.00
N ALA A 196 -11.73 -7.62 -28.77
CA ALA A 196 -10.35 -7.72 -28.35
C ALA A 196 -9.74 -9.05 -28.78
N GLU A 197 -8.51 -8.94 -29.24
CA GLU A 197 -7.64 -10.08 -29.41
C GLU A 197 -7.40 -10.76 -28.06
N PHE A 198 -7.18 -12.08 -28.09
CA PHE A 198 -6.98 -12.96 -26.93
C PHE A 198 -5.95 -12.43 -25.90
N LEU A 199 -5.10 -11.48 -26.26
CA LEU A 199 -4.04 -10.97 -25.39
C LEU A 199 -4.48 -9.86 -24.43
N VAL A 200 -5.48 -9.05 -24.80
CA VAL A 200 -6.11 -8.12 -23.82
C VAL A 200 -6.76 -8.91 -22.68
N TYR A 201 -7.34 -10.07 -23.03
CA TYR A 201 -7.90 -11.02 -22.08
C TYR A 201 -6.91 -11.59 -21.08
N LEU A 202 -5.61 -11.63 -21.42
CA LEU A 202 -4.58 -12.15 -20.54
C LEU A 202 -3.92 -11.04 -19.70
N PHE A 203 -3.76 -9.84 -20.27
CA PHE A 203 -3.18 -8.69 -19.57
C PHE A 203 -4.09 -8.16 -18.45
N VAL A 204 -5.39 -8.12 -18.71
CA VAL A 204 -6.35 -7.53 -17.79
C VAL A 204 -6.45 -8.30 -16.46
N PRO A 205 -6.55 -9.63 -16.42
CA PRO A 205 -6.55 -10.38 -15.16
C PRO A 205 -5.28 -10.16 -14.33
N ILE A 206 -4.12 -10.10 -14.98
CA ILE A 206 -2.83 -9.93 -14.30
C ILE A 206 -2.74 -8.55 -13.64
N THR A 207 -3.11 -7.50 -14.36
CA THR A 207 -3.13 -6.13 -13.81
C THR A 207 -4.21 -5.93 -12.76
N THR A 208 -5.39 -6.53 -12.96
CA THR A 208 -6.47 -6.56 -11.96
C THR A 208 -6.01 -7.26 -10.69
N TRP A 209 -5.31 -8.37 -10.82
CA TRP A 209 -4.79 -9.12 -9.68
C TRP A 209 -3.71 -8.35 -8.92
N MET A 210 -2.78 -7.68 -9.62
CA MET A 210 -1.82 -6.76 -9.00
C MET A 210 -2.55 -5.65 -8.23
N SER A 211 -3.59 -5.04 -8.82
CA SER A 211 -4.41 -4.04 -8.14
C SER A 211 -5.12 -4.59 -6.89
N LEU A 212 -5.63 -5.82 -6.96
CA LEU A 212 -6.26 -6.49 -5.82
C LEU A 212 -5.28 -6.75 -4.68
N LEU A 213 -3.99 -6.98 -4.95
CA LEU A 213 -2.99 -7.07 -3.87
C LEU A 213 -2.90 -5.74 -3.11
N PHE A 214 -2.97 -4.60 -3.79
CA PHE A 214 -2.99 -3.29 -3.13
C PHE A 214 -4.25 -3.09 -2.29
N VAL A 215 -5.42 -3.21 -2.91
CA VAL A 215 -6.71 -2.93 -2.25
C VAL A 215 -7.03 -3.99 -1.19
N GLY A 216 -6.74 -5.25 -1.48
CA GLY A 216 -7.09 -6.40 -0.64
C GLY A 216 -6.10 -6.71 0.48
N ILE A 217 -4.84 -6.25 0.40
CA ILE A 217 -3.83 -6.52 1.44
C ILE A 217 -3.49 -5.23 2.18
N LEU A 218 -3.08 -4.17 1.48
CA LEU A 218 -2.60 -2.96 2.14
C LEU A 218 -3.72 -2.25 2.93
N LEU A 219 -4.93 -2.14 2.39
CA LEU A 219 -6.03 -1.45 3.08
C LEU A 219 -6.52 -2.18 4.33
N PRO A 220 -6.79 -3.49 4.33
CA PRO A 220 -7.21 -4.18 5.55
C PRO A 220 -6.15 -4.12 6.65
N ILE A 221 -4.87 -4.24 6.31
CA ILE A 221 -3.79 -4.14 7.30
C ILE A 221 -3.70 -2.69 7.84
N GLY A 222 -3.82 -1.70 6.96
CA GLY A 222 -3.88 -0.29 7.35
C GLY A 222 -5.07 0.04 8.27
N ALA A 223 -6.24 -0.55 8.00
CA ALA A 223 -7.40 -0.44 8.87
C ALA A 223 -7.18 -1.13 10.23
N GLY A 224 -6.50 -2.28 10.23
CA GLY A 224 -6.11 -3.00 11.44
C GLY A 224 -5.26 -2.15 12.39
N VAL A 225 -4.35 -1.33 11.86
CA VAL A 225 -3.55 -0.39 12.67
C VAL A 225 -4.45 0.60 13.44
N PHE A 226 -5.49 1.12 12.78
CA PHE A 226 -6.43 2.04 13.42
C PHE A 226 -7.25 1.36 14.52
N GLU A 227 -7.72 0.15 14.29
CA GLU A 227 -8.48 -0.60 15.29
C GLU A 227 -7.62 -1.01 16.47
N ASN A 228 -6.41 -1.51 16.21
CA ASN A 228 -5.47 -1.92 17.24
C ASN A 228 -5.05 -0.73 18.11
N SER A 229 -4.83 0.45 17.52
CA SER A 229 -4.50 1.66 18.28
C SER A 229 -5.67 2.12 19.16
N LYS A 230 -6.90 2.05 18.65
CA LYS A 230 -8.12 2.36 19.42
C LYS A 230 -8.32 1.39 20.58
N ILE A 231 -8.11 0.09 20.35
CA ILE A 231 -8.18 -0.95 21.39
C ILE A 231 -7.12 -0.68 22.46
N TYR A 232 -5.88 -0.39 22.06
CA TYR A 232 -4.81 -0.05 22.98
C TYR A 232 -5.18 1.15 23.86
N LEU A 233 -5.57 2.29 23.27
CA LEU A 233 -5.95 3.49 24.03
C LEU A 233 -7.09 3.22 25.01
N ASN A 234 -8.10 2.46 24.60
CA ASN A 234 -9.21 2.08 25.46
C ASN A 234 -8.78 1.18 26.63
N GLN A 235 -7.91 0.21 26.38
CA GLN A 235 -7.37 -0.68 27.41
C GLN A 235 -6.51 0.10 28.40
N THR A 236 -5.59 0.93 27.91
CA THR A 236 -4.73 1.77 28.76
C THR A 236 -5.56 2.73 29.59
N GLY A 237 -6.63 3.31 29.03
CA GLY A 237 -7.54 4.20 29.76
C GLY A 237 -8.33 3.55 30.89
N ARG A 238 -8.66 2.27 30.74
CA ARG A 238 -9.30 1.48 31.81
C ARG A 238 -8.30 1.11 32.91
N ASN A 239 -7.06 0.81 32.53
CA ASN A 239 -6.02 0.35 33.45
C ASN A 239 -5.35 1.48 34.26
N MET A 240 -5.44 2.74 33.80
CA MET A 240 -4.93 3.90 34.55
C MET A 240 -5.78 4.18 35.80
N GLY A 241 -5.35 3.60 36.92
CA GLY A 241 -5.93 3.79 38.24
C GLY A 241 -5.84 5.24 38.71
N GLY A 242 -6.94 5.98 38.64
CA GLY A 242 -7.19 7.21 39.41
C GLY A 242 -6.36 8.46 39.10
N VAL A 243 -5.15 8.37 38.51
CA VAL A 243 -4.27 9.54 38.34
C VAL A 243 -4.82 10.49 37.29
N ALA A 244 -5.35 11.63 37.74
CA ALA A 244 -6.02 12.63 36.90
C ALA A 244 -5.13 13.15 35.76
N TRP A 245 -3.83 13.33 36.02
CA TRP A 245 -2.88 13.80 35.01
C TRP A 245 -2.70 12.80 33.87
N GLN A 246 -2.51 11.51 34.16
CA GLN A 246 -2.36 10.47 33.13
C GLN A 246 -3.61 10.36 32.25
N LYS A 247 -4.80 10.47 32.86
CA LYS A 247 -6.07 10.52 32.12
C LYS A 247 -6.16 11.73 31.18
N ARG A 248 -5.63 12.89 31.57
CA ARG A 248 -5.56 14.07 30.69
C ARG A 248 -4.63 13.83 29.51
N VAL A 249 -3.45 13.25 29.76
CA VAL A 249 -2.49 12.90 28.69
C VAL A 249 -3.12 11.88 27.75
N LEU A 250 -3.74 10.82 28.25
CA LEU A 250 -4.37 9.81 27.41
C LEU A 250 -5.54 10.37 26.59
N ARG A 251 -6.36 11.27 27.17
CA ARG A 251 -7.42 11.95 26.42
C ARG A 251 -6.90 12.85 25.30
N SER A 252 -5.67 13.34 25.42
CA SER A 252 -5.03 14.13 24.36
C SER A 252 -4.49 13.26 23.22
N LEU A 253 -4.23 11.97 23.48
CA LEU A 253 -3.79 11.02 22.47
C LEU A 253 -4.96 10.64 21.56
N ARG A 254 -4.69 10.63 20.26
CA ARG A 254 -5.64 10.21 19.23
C ARG A 254 -5.26 8.81 18.72
N PRO A 255 -6.24 8.02 18.25
CA PRO A 255 -5.93 6.75 17.59
C PRO A 255 -4.98 7.00 16.41
N LEU A 256 -3.99 6.11 16.29
CA LEU A 256 -3.05 6.09 15.17
C LEU A 256 -3.73 5.46 13.98
N GLY A 257 -3.56 6.03 12.79
CA GLY A 257 -4.06 5.44 11.57
C GLY A 257 -3.42 6.09 10.36
N ILE A 258 -3.55 5.42 9.23
CA ILE A 258 -3.08 5.91 7.93
C ILE A 258 -4.13 6.90 7.42
N GLN A 259 -3.69 8.12 7.09
CA GLN A 259 -4.58 9.13 6.50
C GLN A 259 -4.65 8.97 4.99
N ILE A 260 -5.86 9.13 4.43
CA ILE A 260 -6.15 9.15 3.00
C ILE A 260 -6.38 10.61 2.60
N GLY A 261 -5.39 11.49 2.81
CA GLY A 261 -5.53 12.90 2.50
C GLY A 261 -6.76 13.53 3.17
N GLN A 262 -7.62 14.18 2.38
CA GLN A 262 -8.84 14.83 2.88
C GLN A 262 -9.97 13.85 3.22
N PHE A 263 -9.86 12.58 2.81
CA PHE A 263 -10.92 11.58 2.98
C PHE A 263 -10.93 10.94 4.38
N GLY A 264 -10.01 11.34 5.25
CA GLY A 264 -9.95 10.88 6.64
C GLY A 264 -9.02 9.69 6.85
N LEU A 265 -9.30 8.89 7.88
CA LEU A 265 -8.47 7.75 8.28
C LEU A 265 -8.95 6.45 7.64
N VAL A 266 -8.02 5.61 7.19
CA VAL A 266 -8.31 4.23 6.76
C VAL A 266 -8.89 3.47 7.95
N SER A 267 -10.15 3.06 7.83
CA SER A 267 -10.91 2.32 8.83
C SER A 267 -11.64 1.14 8.19
N ASN A 268 -12.10 0.18 8.99
CA ASN A 268 -12.87 -0.94 8.45
C ASN A 268 -14.16 -0.51 7.75
N SER A 269 -14.77 0.61 8.16
CA SER A 269 -15.90 1.18 7.43
C SER A 269 -15.50 1.68 6.04
N THR A 270 -14.38 2.40 5.90
CA THR A 270 -13.94 2.89 4.58
C THR A 270 -13.55 1.73 3.67
N THR A 271 -12.87 0.71 4.20
CA THR A 271 -12.51 -0.49 3.42
C THR A 271 -13.76 -1.22 2.92
N LYS A 272 -14.78 -1.37 3.79
CA LYS A 272 -16.08 -1.94 3.38
C LYS A 272 -16.75 -1.11 2.29
N THR A 273 -16.81 0.21 2.44
CA THR A 273 -17.39 1.09 1.43
C THR A 273 -16.68 0.96 0.08
N ILE A 274 -15.33 0.87 0.06
CA ILE A 274 -14.57 0.68 -1.18
C ILE A 274 -14.89 -0.67 -1.82
N ILE A 275 -14.91 -1.75 -1.03
CA ILE A 275 -15.24 -3.09 -1.54
C ILE A 275 -16.67 -3.13 -2.08
N THR A 276 -17.63 -2.58 -1.35
CA THR A 276 -19.02 -2.47 -1.77
C THR A 276 -19.14 -1.65 -3.05
N ALA A 277 -18.46 -0.51 -3.16
CA ALA A 277 -18.48 0.29 -4.37
C ALA A 277 -17.89 -0.44 -5.58
N ILE A 278 -16.79 -1.20 -5.40
CA ILE A 278 -16.23 -2.05 -6.45
C ILE A 278 -17.25 -3.11 -6.87
N ALA A 279 -17.88 -3.79 -5.89
CA ALA A 279 -18.85 -4.85 -6.16
C ALA A 279 -20.12 -4.33 -6.85
N GLU A 280 -20.68 -3.20 -6.38
CA GLU A 280 -21.87 -2.56 -6.95
C GLU A 280 -21.58 -2.03 -8.36
N ASN A 281 -20.43 -1.38 -8.58
CA ASN A 281 -20.04 -0.95 -9.92
C ASN A 281 -19.86 -2.16 -10.84
N THR A 282 -19.21 -3.22 -10.38
CA THR A 282 -19.04 -4.45 -11.17
C THR A 282 -20.39 -5.09 -11.49
N ALA A 283 -21.30 -5.21 -10.53
CA ALA A 283 -22.63 -5.80 -10.71
C ALA A 283 -23.51 -4.96 -11.63
N THR A 284 -23.53 -3.63 -11.45
CA THR A 284 -24.27 -2.71 -12.31
C THR A 284 -23.76 -2.80 -13.75
N LEU A 285 -22.44 -2.87 -13.92
CA LEU A 285 -21.83 -3.04 -15.23
C LEU A 285 -22.17 -4.41 -15.84
N LEU A 286 -22.25 -5.48 -15.04
CA LEU A 286 -22.67 -6.81 -15.52
C LEU A 286 -24.15 -6.84 -15.95
N ILE A 287 -25.04 -6.13 -15.28
CA ILE A 287 -26.49 -6.11 -15.56
C ILE A 287 -26.84 -5.28 -16.82
N MET A 288 -26.02 -4.30 -17.19
CA MET A 288 -26.26 -3.51 -18.40
C MET A 288 -26.07 -4.30 -19.72
N PHE A 289 -25.68 -5.57 -19.65
CA PHE A 289 -25.47 -6.47 -20.80
C PHE A 289 -26.32 -7.73 -20.71
#